data_AF-A0A238XRY2-F1
#
_entry.id   AF-A0A238XRY2-F1
#
_cell.length_a   1.000
_cell.length_b   1.000
_cell.length_c   1.000
_cell.angle_alpha   90.00
_cell.angle_beta   90.00
_cell.angle_gamma   90.00
#
_symmetry.space_group_name_H-M   'P 1'
#
loop_
_entity.id
_entity.type
_entity.pdbx_description
1 polymer ?
#
loop_
_entity_poly.entity_id
_entity_poly.type
_entity_poly.pdbx_seq_one_letter_code
_entity_poly.pdbx_strand_id
1 'polypeptide(L)'
;MNIAANKDEQWVSLARHLGRDDLLDHPDYATRELRKKNRLALREALEQTLKARPAEDWANALNRIGVPAGAMLTLPQILASPQVADRGMLGTFPDAEGVGRDITVVRTGVTFDGKAPAVDTPPPPLGAHNAEIFGGLGLSAAELDCLAQNGAI
;
A
#
# COMPACT_ATOMS: atom_id res chain seq x y z
N MET A 1 -5.20 -0.05 14.51
CA MET A 1 -5.05 1.22 13.73
C MET A 1 -3.71 1.85 14.07
N ASN A 2 -3.24 2.81 13.28
CA ASN A 2 -2.07 3.63 13.56
C ASN A 2 -2.50 5.09 13.83
N ILE A 3 -1.86 5.75 14.79
CA ILE A 3 -2.10 7.15 15.15
C ILE A 3 -0.72 7.81 15.29
N ALA A 4 -0.50 8.92 14.60
CA ALA A 4 0.75 9.66 14.60
C ALA A 4 0.55 11.09 15.14
N ALA A 5 0.32 11.20 16.45
CA ALA A 5 0.24 12.47 17.18
C ALA A 5 1.66 12.96 17.56
N ASN A 6 2.43 13.39 16.57
CA ASN A 6 3.85 13.76 16.76
C ASN A 6 4.05 15.16 17.36
N LYS A 7 3.07 16.05 17.17
CA LYS A 7 3.07 17.41 17.75
C LYS A 7 2.27 17.46 19.04
N ASP A 8 2.59 18.41 19.91
CA ASP A 8 1.90 18.55 21.20
C ASP A 8 0.43 18.94 21.00
N GLU A 9 0.11 19.78 20.01
CA GLU A 9 -1.28 20.15 19.72
C GLU A 9 -2.10 18.93 19.24
N GLN A 10 -1.46 17.99 18.53
CA GLN A 10 -2.10 16.74 18.10
C GLN A 10 -2.34 15.80 19.28
N TRP A 11 -1.42 15.74 20.24
CA TRP A 11 -1.60 15.00 21.49
C TRP A 11 -2.80 15.54 22.28
N VAL A 12 -2.87 16.85 22.48
CA VAL A 12 -3.98 17.50 23.17
C VAL A 12 -5.30 17.24 22.45
N SER A 13 -5.32 17.39 21.12
CA SER A 13 -6.51 17.14 20.30
C SER A 13 -6.96 15.67 20.36
N LEU A 14 -6.02 14.73 20.34
CA LEU A 14 -6.29 13.30 20.48
C LEU A 14 -6.94 12.99 21.84
N ALA A 15 -6.31 13.40 22.94
CA ALA A 15 -6.80 13.07 24.27
C ALA A 15 -8.19 13.65 24.53
N ARG A 16 -8.43 14.92 24.16
CA ARG A 16 -9.75 15.56 24.24
C ARG A 16 -10.80 14.86 23.39
N HIS A 17 -10.46 14.51 22.15
CA HIS A 17 -11.40 13.81 21.26
C HIS A 17 -11.77 12.41 21.78
N LEU A 18 -10.85 11.77 22.53
CA LEU A 18 -11.09 10.50 23.19
C LEU A 18 -11.81 10.64 24.55
N GLY A 19 -12.09 11.87 25.01
CA GLY A 19 -12.66 12.12 26.34
C GLY A 19 -11.70 11.72 27.46
N ARG A 20 -10.40 11.86 27.22
CA ARG A 20 -9.30 11.43 28.11
C ARG A 20 -8.49 12.62 28.62
N ASP A 21 -9.19 13.64 29.10
CA ASP A 21 -8.57 14.80 29.77
C ASP A 21 -7.73 14.38 30.99
N ASP A 22 -8.08 13.25 31.63
CA ASP A 22 -7.28 12.62 32.69
C ASP A 22 -5.84 12.31 32.24
N LEU A 23 -5.63 11.99 30.97
CA LEU A 23 -4.30 11.73 30.44
C LEU A 23 -3.50 13.02 30.18
N LEU A 24 -4.18 14.15 29.99
CA LEU A 24 -3.52 15.45 29.83
C LEU A 24 -2.98 15.97 31.15
N ASP A 25 -3.70 15.73 32.24
CA ASP A 25 -3.32 16.15 33.59
C ASP A 25 -2.32 15.18 34.25
N HIS A 26 -2.12 13.99 33.66
CA HIS A 26 -1.26 12.97 34.21
C HIS A 26 0.23 13.37 34.12
N PRO A 27 0.99 13.38 35.23
CA PRO A 27 2.39 13.86 35.24
C PRO A 27 3.29 13.04 34.31
N ASP A 28 3.06 11.73 34.20
CA ASP A 28 3.81 10.85 33.30
C ASP A 28 3.59 11.10 31.79
N TYR A 29 2.61 11.93 31.43
CA TYR A 29 2.27 12.27 30.04
C TYR A 29 2.38 13.78 29.74
N ALA A 30 2.84 14.58 30.70
CA ALA A 30 2.89 16.03 30.59
C ALA A 30 3.79 16.53 29.45
N THR A 31 4.90 15.84 29.17
CA THR A 31 5.82 16.21 28.09
C THR A 31 5.98 15.09 27.07
N ARG A 32 6.41 15.44 25.85
CA ARG A 32 6.70 14.47 24.80
C ARG A 32 7.68 13.38 25.23
N GLU A 33 8.73 13.75 25.96
CA GLU A 33 9.73 12.79 26.44
C GLU A 33 9.16 11.83 27.48
N LEU A 34 8.31 12.34 28.38
CA LEU A 34 7.61 11.51 29.37
C LEU A 34 6.63 10.55 28.67
N ARG A 35 5.86 11.01 27.68
CA ARG A 35 5.00 10.14 26.86
C ARG A 35 5.79 9.07 26.12
N LYS A 36 6.98 9.38 25.60
CA LYS A 36 7.85 8.41 24.94
C LYS A 36 8.42 7.38 25.92
N LYS A 37 8.83 7.82 27.11
CA LYS A 37 9.29 6.96 28.21
C LYS A 37 8.18 6.00 28.65
N ASN A 38 6.96 6.50 28.79
CA ASN A 38 5.79 5.76 29.27
C ASN A 38 4.88 5.23 28.15
N ARG A 39 5.41 5.09 26.93
CA ARG A 39 4.61 4.81 25.71
C ARG A 39 3.73 3.56 25.79
N LEU A 40 4.17 2.53 26.51
CA LEU A 40 3.44 1.27 26.61
C LEU A 40 2.20 1.44 27.49
N ALA A 41 2.36 2.06 28.66
CA ALA A 41 1.25 2.38 29.57
C ALA A 41 0.28 3.39 28.93
N LEU A 42 0.81 4.41 28.26
CA LEU A 42 -0.02 5.37 27.53
C LEU A 42 -0.84 4.69 26.42
N ARG A 43 -0.22 3.81 25.64
CA ARG A 43 -0.91 3.04 24.59
C ARG A 43 -2.04 2.22 25.19
N GLU A 44 -1.78 1.47 26.25
CA GLU A 44 -2.79 0.64 26.91
C GLU A 44 -3.97 1.48 27.40
N ALA A 45 -3.70 2.65 27.99
CA ALA A 45 -4.74 3.57 28.42
C ALA A 45 -5.58 4.08 27.25
N LEU A 46 -4.97 4.49 26.13
CA LEU A 46 -5.68 4.95 24.94
C LEU A 46 -6.49 3.84 24.27
N GLU A 47 -5.97 2.61 24.26
CA GLU A 47 -6.64 1.44 23.68
C GLU A 47 -7.96 1.10 24.37
N GLN A 48 -8.14 1.45 25.65
CA GLN A 48 -9.42 1.26 26.34
C GLN A 48 -10.56 2.04 25.66
N THR A 49 -10.29 3.28 25.24
CA THR A 49 -11.27 4.08 24.49
C THR A 49 -11.37 3.64 23.03
N LEU A 50 -10.23 3.37 22.39
CA LEU A 50 -10.19 3.07 20.94
C LEU A 50 -10.90 1.77 20.57
N LYS A 51 -11.07 0.83 21.50
CA LYS A 51 -11.84 -0.41 21.29
C LYS A 51 -13.35 -0.19 21.11
N ALA A 52 -13.87 0.98 21.49
CA ALA A 52 -15.31 1.24 21.49
C ALA A 52 -15.93 1.41 20.08
N ARG A 53 -15.12 1.66 19.05
CA ARG A 53 -15.58 1.90 17.67
C ARG A 53 -14.63 1.28 16.65
N PRO A 54 -15.09 1.01 15.42
CA PRO A 54 -14.25 0.57 14.31
C PRO A 54 -13.04 1.49 14.06
N ALA A 55 -11.93 0.89 13.62
CA ALA A 55 -10.70 1.62 13.33
C ALA A 55 -10.85 2.70 12.25
N GLU A 56 -11.72 2.46 11.26
CA GLU A 56 -11.99 3.39 10.16
C GLU A 56 -12.71 4.64 10.65
N ASP A 57 -13.69 4.48 11.54
CA ASP A 57 -14.40 5.62 12.16
C ASP A 57 -13.45 6.50 12.96
N TRP A 58 -12.54 5.89 13.73
CA TRP A 58 -11.49 6.61 14.44
C TRP A 58 -10.53 7.31 13.49
N ALA A 59 -10.05 6.63 12.44
CA ALA A 59 -9.16 7.23 11.47
C ALA A 59 -9.81 8.47 10.82
N ASN A 60 -11.06 8.35 10.38
CA ASN A 60 -11.82 9.44 9.79
C ASN A 60 -12.03 10.60 10.77
N ALA A 61 -12.44 10.31 12.01
CA ALA A 61 -12.67 11.35 13.02
C ALA A 61 -11.39 12.07 13.42
N LEU A 62 -10.28 11.35 13.62
CA LEU A 62 -9.00 11.92 14.00
C LEU A 62 -8.38 12.75 12.87
N ASN A 63 -8.45 12.28 11.62
CA ASN A 63 -7.94 13.04 10.47
C ASN A 63 -8.68 14.38 10.30
N ARG A 64 -10.01 14.45 10.56
CA ARG A 64 -10.78 15.70 10.52
C ARG A 64 -10.33 16.75 11.53
N ILE A 65 -9.73 16.33 12.65
CA ILE A 65 -9.19 17.23 13.68
C ILE A 65 -7.67 17.42 13.56
N GLY A 66 -7.07 17.04 12.43
CA GLY A 66 -5.64 17.23 12.17
C GLY A 66 -4.71 16.26 12.93
N VAL A 67 -5.25 15.16 13.47
CA VAL A 67 -4.48 14.07 14.07
C VAL A 67 -4.34 12.94 13.03
N PRO A 68 -3.13 12.74 12.45
CA PRO A 68 -2.94 11.73 11.43
C PRO A 68 -3.21 10.33 11.98
N ALA A 69 -4.13 9.61 11.34
CA ALA A 69 -4.50 8.26 11.73
C ALA A 69 -4.90 7.41 10.52
N GLY A 70 -4.66 6.10 10.61
CA GLY A 70 -4.99 5.14 9.54
C GLY A 70 -5.50 3.82 10.10
N ALA A 71 -6.56 3.30 9.50
CA ALA A 71 -6.99 1.93 9.72
C ALA A 71 -5.95 0.95 9.13
N MET A 72 -5.75 -0.20 9.76
CA MET A 72 -4.97 -1.28 9.14
C MET A 72 -5.88 -2.02 8.18
N LEU A 73 -5.53 -2.01 6.89
CA LEU A 73 -6.29 -2.69 5.85
C LEU A 73 -5.68 -4.06 5.57
N THR A 74 -6.54 -5.06 5.35
CA THR A 74 -6.15 -6.34 4.78
C THR A 74 -5.85 -6.20 3.28
N LEU A 75 -5.21 -7.20 2.69
CA LEU A 75 -4.89 -7.17 1.26
C LEU A 75 -6.15 -6.96 0.37
N PRO A 76 -7.26 -7.68 0.56
CA PRO A 76 -8.49 -7.40 -0.20
C PRO A 76 -9.01 -5.97 0.00
N GLN A 77 -8.94 -5.43 1.22
CA GLN A 77 -9.42 -4.08 1.52
C GLN A 77 -8.58 -2.99 0.85
N ILE A 78 -7.25 -3.10 0.86
CA ILE A 78 -6.39 -2.11 0.21
C ILE A 78 -6.53 -2.16 -1.31
N LEU A 79 -6.62 -3.37 -1.90
CA LEU A 79 -6.82 -3.54 -3.35
C LEU A 79 -8.16 -2.99 -3.83
N ALA A 80 -9.19 -3.01 -2.98
CA ALA A 80 -10.50 -2.41 -3.25
C ALA A 80 -10.59 -0.91 -2.88
N SER A 81 -9.50 -0.30 -2.39
CA SER A 81 -9.55 1.09 -1.92
C SER A 81 -9.71 2.09 -3.07
N PRO A 82 -10.43 3.21 -2.86
CA PRO A 82 -10.53 4.28 -3.86
C PRO A 82 -9.17 4.79 -4.31
N GLN A 83 -8.20 4.88 -3.38
CA GLN A 83 -6.85 5.34 -3.70
C GLN A 83 -6.13 4.43 -4.72
N VAL A 84 -6.31 3.11 -4.63
CA VAL A 84 -5.72 2.16 -5.58
C VAL A 84 -6.44 2.23 -6.93
N ALA A 85 -7.77 2.34 -6.92
CA ALA A 85 -8.59 2.44 -8.12
C ALA A 85 -8.34 3.74 -8.90
N ASP A 86 -8.43 4.89 -8.22
CA ASP A 86 -8.28 6.23 -8.82
C ASP A 86 -6.88 6.45 -9.40
N ARG A 87 -5.87 5.78 -8.84
CA ARG A 87 -4.49 5.84 -9.33
C ARG A 87 -4.18 4.81 -10.42
N GLY A 88 -5.14 3.99 -10.85
CA GLY A 88 -4.92 2.98 -11.88
C GLY A 88 -3.83 1.96 -11.53
N MET A 89 -3.65 1.68 -10.23
CA MET A 89 -2.54 0.87 -9.73
C MET A 89 -2.69 -0.63 -10.00
N LEU A 90 -3.83 -1.07 -10.54
CA LEU A 90 -4.09 -2.45 -10.89
C LEU A 90 -4.33 -2.58 -12.39
N GLY A 91 -3.73 -3.61 -12.98
CA GLY A 91 -3.93 -3.97 -14.37
C GLY A 91 -4.41 -5.37 -14.52
N THR A 92 -5.57 -5.54 -15.15
CA THR A 92 -6.13 -6.84 -15.48
C THR A 92 -5.85 -7.17 -16.94
N PHE A 93 -5.30 -8.36 -17.17
CA PHE A 93 -5.05 -8.90 -18.49
C PHE A 93 -5.85 -10.20 -18.64
N PRO A 94 -6.78 -10.26 -19.61
CA PRO A 94 -7.61 -11.45 -19.82
C PRO A 94 -6.80 -12.58 -20.42
N ASP A 95 -7.17 -13.82 -20.06
CA ASP A 95 -6.65 -15.06 -20.66
C ASP A 95 -5.13 -15.07 -20.90
N ALA A 96 -4.36 -14.67 -19.89
CA ALA A 96 -2.92 -14.52 -20.03
C ALA A 96 -2.26 -15.84 -20.45
N GLU A 97 -1.46 -15.78 -21.52
CA GLU A 97 -0.80 -16.93 -22.12
C GLU A 97 0.07 -17.67 -21.08
N GLY A 98 0.01 -19.00 -21.10
CA GLY A 98 0.70 -19.85 -20.12
C GLY A 98 0.06 -19.92 -18.73
N VAL A 99 -0.89 -19.03 -18.42
CA VAL A 99 -1.64 -19.04 -17.15
C VAL A 99 -3.06 -19.59 -17.34
N GLY A 100 -3.69 -19.32 -18.49
CA GLY A 100 -5.02 -19.85 -18.84
C GLY A 100 -6.16 -19.25 -18.02
N ARG A 101 -5.96 -18.03 -17.50
CA ARG A 101 -6.96 -17.24 -16.77
C ARG A 101 -6.56 -15.77 -16.77
N ASP A 102 -7.51 -14.91 -16.42
CA ASP A 102 -7.24 -13.52 -16.11
C ASP A 102 -6.20 -13.39 -15.00
N ILE A 103 -5.28 -12.46 -15.19
CA ILE A 103 -4.33 -12.05 -14.15
C ILE A 103 -4.53 -10.57 -13.83
N THR A 104 -4.34 -10.23 -12.56
CA THR A 104 -4.27 -8.82 -12.14
C THR A 104 -2.90 -8.57 -11.52
N VAL A 105 -2.21 -7.56 -12.02
CA VAL A 105 -0.85 -7.18 -11.57
C VAL A 105 -0.87 -5.77 -11.01
N VAL A 106 0.04 -5.52 -10.06
CA VAL A 106 0.27 -4.18 -9.51
C VAL A 106 1.11 -3.39 -10.49
N ARG A 107 0.68 -2.17 -10.79
CA ARG A 107 1.35 -1.19 -11.66
C ARG A 107 1.99 -0.09 -10.81
N THR A 108 2.73 0.81 -11.46
CA THR A 108 3.29 1.99 -10.80
C THR A 108 2.18 2.85 -10.18
N GLY A 109 2.44 3.40 -8.99
CA GLY A 109 1.56 4.39 -8.35
C GLY A 109 1.77 5.81 -8.88
N VAL A 110 2.73 6.02 -9.78
CA VAL A 110 3.06 7.33 -10.36
C VAL A 110 2.07 7.68 -11.48
N THR A 111 1.68 8.95 -11.53
CA THR A 111 0.79 9.50 -12.57
C THR A 111 1.50 10.67 -13.24
N PHE A 112 1.44 10.74 -14.57
CA PHE A 112 1.91 11.87 -15.37
C PHE A 112 0.69 12.57 -15.97
N ASP A 113 0.55 13.87 -15.70
CA ASP A 113 -0.61 14.69 -16.14
C ASP A 113 -1.97 14.04 -15.82
N GLY A 114 -2.07 13.45 -14.62
CA GLY A 114 -3.28 12.76 -14.14
C GLY A 114 -3.51 11.38 -14.75
N LYS A 115 -2.60 10.85 -15.57
CA LYS A 115 -2.71 9.53 -16.20
C LYS A 115 -1.66 8.57 -15.67
N ALA A 116 -2.09 7.37 -15.30
CA ALA A 116 -1.18 6.30 -14.92
C ALA A 116 -0.54 5.69 -16.19
N PRO A 117 0.79 5.44 -16.21
CA PRO A 117 1.41 4.62 -17.23
C PRO A 117 0.76 3.23 -17.28
N ALA A 118 0.50 2.74 -18.49
CA ALA A 118 -0.07 1.43 -18.74
C ALA A 118 0.69 0.72 -19.86
N VAL A 119 0.56 -0.61 -19.88
CA VAL A 119 0.99 -1.47 -20.98
C VAL A 119 -0.22 -2.29 -21.43
N ASP A 120 -0.27 -2.60 -22.72
CA ASP A 120 -1.40 -3.30 -23.33
C ASP A 120 -1.26 -4.82 -23.26
N THR A 121 -0.05 -5.33 -23.00
CA THR A 121 0.25 -6.76 -23.01
C THR A 121 0.47 -7.32 -21.60
N PRO A 122 0.08 -8.59 -21.35
CA PRO A 122 0.44 -9.29 -20.13
C PRO A 122 1.96 -9.53 -20.07
N PRO A 123 2.50 -9.95 -18.91
CA PRO A 123 3.86 -10.47 -18.83
C PRO A 123 4.05 -11.57 -19.90
N PRO A 124 5.11 -11.47 -20.73
CA PRO A 124 5.32 -12.42 -21.81
C PRO A 124 5.67 -13.81 -21.26
N PRO A 125 5.28 -14.90 -21.96
CA PRO A 125 5.77 -16.23 -21.63
C PRO A 125 7.28 -16.33 -21.87
N LEU A 126 7.88 -17.38 -21.32
CA LEU A 126 9.30 -17.65 -21.52
C LEU A 126 9.59 -17.80 -23.02
N GLY A 127 10.56 -17.03 -23.51
CA GLY A 127 11.00 -17.08 -24.91
C GLY A 127 10.09 -16.36 -25.93
N ALA A 128 9.03 -15.67 -25.50
CA ALA A 128 8.05 -15.03 -26.40
C ALA A 128 8.67 -14.13 -27.48
N HIS A 129 9.78 -13.46 -27.15
CA HIS A 129 10.44 -12.50 -28.04
C HIS A 129 11.77 -13.02 -28.60
N ASN A 130 12.08 -14.32 -28.48
CA ASN A 130 13.35 -14.88 -28.97
C ASN A 130 13.51 -14.61 -30.49
N ALA A 131 12.52 -14.97 -31.30
CA ALA A 131 12.59 -14.77 -32.74
C ALA A 131 12.74 -13.29 -33.13
N GLU A 132 12.04 -12.38 -32.44
CA GLU A 132 12.13 -10.94 -32.67
C GLU A 132 13.52 -10.39 -32.33
N ILE A 133 14.01 -10.66 -31.11
CA ILE A 133 15.27 -10.11 -30.62
C ILE A 133 16.45 -10.71 -31.38
N PHE A 134 16.54 -12.04 -31.49
CA PHE A 134 17.67 -12.68 -32.17
C PHE A 134 17.62 -12.48 -33.69
N GLY A 135 16.43 -12.43 -34.29
CA GLY A 135 16.26 -12.06 -35.69
C GLY A 135 16.72 -10.62 -35.96
N GLY A 136 16.42 -9.69 -35.05
CA GLY A 136 16.92 -8.31 -35.09
C GLY A 136 18.44 -8.20 -34.95
N LEU A 137 19.09 -9.20 -34.35
CA LEU A 137 20.56 -9.33 -34.26
C LEU A 137 21.18 -10.02 -35.49
N GLY A 138 20.37 -10.49 -36.44
CA GLY A 138 20.82 -11.10 -37.69
C GLY A 138 20.86 -12.63 -37.70
N LEU A 139 20.33 -13.30 -36.68
CA LEU A 139 20.24 -14.77 -36.68
C LEU A 139 19.11 -15.22 -37.61
N SER A 140 19.40 -16.26 -38.40
CA SER A 140 18.42 -16.95 -39.21
C SER A 140 17.52 -17.87 -38.37
N ALA A 141 16.36 -18.24 -38.93
CA ALA A 141 15.46 -19.21 -38.30
C ALA A 141 16.16 -20.55 -38.01
N ALA A 142 17.08 -21.00 -38.88
CA ALA A 142 17.84 -22.23 -38.69
C ALA A 142 18.81 -22.16 -37.50
N GLU A 143 19.43 -20.99 -37.29
CA GLU A 143 20.30 -20.77 -36.12
C GLU A 143 19.48 -20.71 -34.83
N LEU A 144 18.28 -20.11 -34.86
CA LEU A 144 17.35 -20.11 -33.73
C LEU A 144 16.89 -21.52 -33.34
N ASP A 145 16.52 -22.33 -34.33
CA ASP A 145 16.14 -23.73 -34.09
C ASP A 145 17.29 -24.53 -33.49
N CYS A 146 18.52 -24.29 -33.94
CA CYS A 146 19.73 -24.89 -33.38
C CYS A 146 19.92 -24.49 -31.92
N LEU A 147 19.74 -23.20 -31.58
CA LEU A 147 19.84 -22.74 -30.19
C LEU A 147 18.79 -23.40 -29.29
N ALA A 148 17.53 -23.49 -29.76
CA ALA A 148 16.44 -24.12 -29.01
C ALA A 148 16.71 -25.62 -28.77
N GLN A 149 17.16 -26.36 -29.80
CA GLN A 149 17.50 -27.78 -29.68
C GLN A 149 18.65 -28.06 -28.72
N ASN A 150 19.59 -27.12 -28.60
CA ASN A 150 20.71 -27.20 -27.67
C ASN A 150 20.35 -26.68 -26.26
N GLY A 151 19.13 -26.22 -26.02
CA GLY A 151 18.68 -25.66 -24.73
C GLY A 151 19.33 -24.33 -24.37
N ALA A 152 19.86 -23.60 -25.36
CA ALA A 152 20.44 -22.28 -25.17
C ALA A 152 19.36 -21.19 -25.06
N ILE A 153 18.18 -21.43 -25.65
CA ILE A 153 16.99 -20.58 -25.59
C ILE A 153 15.72 -21.40 -25.41
#